data_AF-A0A375J4M8-F1
#
_entry.id   AF-A0A375J4M8-F1
#
_cell.length_a   1.000
_cell.length_b   1.000
_cell.length_c   1.000
_cell.angle_alpha   90.00
_cell.angle_beta   90.00
_cell.angle_gamma   90.00
#
_symmetry.space_group_name_H-M   'P 1'
#
loop_
_entity.id
_entity.type
_entity.pdbx_description
1 polymer ?
#
loop_
_entity_poly.entity_id
_entity_poly.type
_entity_poly.pdbx_seq_one_letter_code
_entity_poly.pdbx_strand_id
1 'polypeptide(L)'
;MDSTMKRLITPILSAIIGAIAGTSLVHKLEHDEVPRIHKLQYPLLLTGGSSDSPAAILPRGTSLYLDRAFPEGFVRYKVYINVEGTKLDTREATEKFWLDQLTATPLDKESLHSLLARFPLGKDDFSAALASGQLTKEEIRDLLRAYSD
;
A
#
# COMPACT_ATOMS: atom_id res chain seq x y z
N MET A 1 44.61 -31.62 -33.41
CA MET A 1 44.23 -30.33 -32.82
C MET A 1 45.47 -29.77 -32.12
N ASP A 2 46.04 -28.72 -32.71
CA ASP A 2 47.38 -28.20 -32.42
C ASP A 2 47.49 -27.63 -30.99
N SER A 3 48.67 -27.77 -30.38
CA SER A 3 48.95 -27.41 -28.97
C SER A 3 48.71 -25.92 -28.69
N THR A 4 48.95 -25.09 -29.71
CA THR A 4 48.72 -23.64 -29.74
C THR A 4 47.24 -23.28 -29.68
N MET A 5 46.38 -24.05 -30.34
CA MET A 5 44.93 -23.81 -30.36
C MET A 5 44.26 -24.13 -29.01
N LYS A 6 44.75 -25.15 -28.29
CA LYS A 6 44.29 -25.46 -26.93
C LYS A 6 44.63 -24.36 -25.93
N ARG A 7 45.81 -23.72 -26.07
CA ARG A 7 46.26 -22.63 -25.18
C ARG A 7 45.40 -21.37 -25.28
N LEU A 8 44.80 -21.11 -26.44
CA LEU A 8 43.96 -19.93 -26.66
C LEU A 8 42.50 -20.15 -26.23
N ILE A 9 41.99 -21.38 -26.32
CA ILE A 9 40.59 -21.72 -26.01
C ILE A 9 40.33 -21.75 -24.49
N THR A 10 41.30 -22.19 -23.68
CA THR A 10 41.15 -22.31 -22.22
C THR A 10 40.84 -20.98 -21.51
N PRO A 11 41.52 -19.85 -21.77
CA PRO A 11 41.20 -18.59 -21.10
C PRO A 11 39.83 -18.04 -21.53
N ILE A 12 39.47 -18.19 -22.80
CA ILE A 12 38.16 -17.75 -23.33
C ILE A 12 37.02 -18.52 -22.66
N LEU A 13 37.16 -19.85 -22.56
CA LEU A 13 36.18 -20.70 -21.90
C LEU A 13 36.05 -20.36 -20.40
N SER A 14 37.17 -20.06 -19.73
CA SER A 14 37.15 -19.65 -18.32
C SER A 14 36.46 -18.30 -18.09
N ALA A 15 36.64 -17.34 -19.00
CA ALA A 15 35.99 -16.03 -18.93
C ALA A 15 34.48 -16.13 -19.15
N ILE A 16 34.04 -16.98 -20.09
CA ILE A 16 32.61 -17.24 -20.34
C ILE A 16 31.97 -17.92 -19.13
N ILE A 17 32.61 -18.95 -18.56
CA ILE A 17 32.11 -19.62 -17.35
C ILE A 17 32.05 -18.63 -16.18
N GLY A 18 33.06 -17.79 -16.01
CA GLY A 18 33.08 -16.73 -15.00
C GLY A 18 31.93 -15.73 -15.17
N ALA A 19 31.63 -15.29 -16.40
CA ALA A 19 30.52 -14.39 -16.67
C ALA A 19 29.14 -15.03 -16.41
N ILE A 20 28.96 -16.29 -16.77
CA ILE A 20 27.70 -17.03 -16.52
C ILE A 20 27.50 -17.28 -15.02
N ALA A 21 28.57 -17.67 -14.31
CA ALA A 21 28.53 -17.87 -12.86
C ALA A 21 28.27 -16.54 -12.12
N GLY A 22 28.94 -15.46 -12.54
CA GLY A 22 28.76 -14.13 -11.97
C GLY A 22 27.35 -13.58 -12.18
N THR A 23 26.82 -13.65 -13.40
CA THR A 23 25.44 -13.22 -13.70
C THR A 23 24.40 -14.07 -12.95
N SER A 24 24.59 -15.39 -12.89
CA SER A 24 23.71 -16.27 -12.11
C SER A 24 23.75 -15.99 -10.61
N LEU A 25 24.92 -15.61 -10.07
CA LEU A 25 25.10 -15.26 -8.67
C LEU A 25 24.46 -13.91 -8.33
N VAL A 26 24.65 -12.89 -9.18
CA VAL A 26 23.99 -11.59 -9.04
C VAL A 26 22.48 -11.76 -9.10
N HIS A 27 21.98 -12.57 -10.05
CA HIS A 27 20.55 -12.81 -10.17
C HIS A 27 19.98 -13.59 -8.98
N LYS A 28 20.75 -14.49 -8.36
CA LYS A 28 20.37 -15.15 -7.09
C LYS A 28 20.40 -14.22 -5.88
N LEU A 29 21.26 -13.21 -5.87
CA LEU A 29 21.27 -12.18 -4.82
C LEU A 29 20.13 -11.17 -5.01
N GLU A 30 19.68 -10.97 -6.26
CA GLU A 30 18.47 -10.20 -6.59
C GLU A 30 17.16 -10.99 -6.39
N HIS A 31 17.21 -12.29 -6.07
CA HIS A 31 16.01 -13.05 -5.74
C HIS A 31 15.49 -12.63 -4.36
N ASP A 32 14.49 -11.76 -4.40
CA ASP A 32 13.42 -11.54 -3.43
C ASP A 32 13.81 -11.78 -1.97
N GLU A 33 14.33 -10.73 -1.32
CA GLU A 33 14.16 -10.64 0.12
C GLU A 33 12.66 -10.79 0.41
N VAL A 34 12.29 -11.91 1.05
CA VAL A 34 10.92 -12.17 1.45
C VAL A 34 10.44 -10.94 2.23
N PRO A 35 9.41 -10.22 1.74
CA PRO A 35 9.00 -8.98 2.37
C PRO A 35 8.62 -9.26 3.81
N ARG A 36 9.17 -8.50 4.75
CA ARG A 36 8.84 -8.68 6.16
C ARG A 36 7.41 -8.22 6.39
N ILE A 37 6.57 -9.11 6.90
CA ILE A 37 5.16 -8.85 7.13
C ILE A 37 4.89 -8.78 8.63
N HIS A 38 4.17 -7.77 9.05
CA HIS A 38 3.63 -7.65 10.41
C HIS A 38 2.11 -7.74 10.37
N LYS A 39 1.53 -8.63 11.17
CA LYS A 39 0.09 -8.73 11.34
C LYS A 39 -0.34 -7.92 12.56
N LEU A 40 -1.22 -6.95 12.36
CA LEU A 40 -1.69 -6.08 13.43
C LEU A 40 -2.41 -6.87 14.52
N GLN A 41 -1.96 -6.71 15.77
CA GLN A 41 -2.58 -7.33 16.94
C GLN A 41 -3.73 -6.48 17.51
N TYR A 42 -3.69 -5.18 17.24
CA TYR A 42 -4.66 -4.17 17.68
C TYR A 42 -4.96 -3.23 16.51
N PRO A 43 -6.15 -2.58 16.47
CA PRO A 43 -6.44 -1.58 15.45
C PRO A 43 -5.51 -0.36 15.59
N LEU A 44 -5.21 0.29 14.46
CA LEU A 44 -4.49 1.56 14.43
C LEU A 44 -5.41 2.65 13.87
N LEU A 45 -5.28 3.85 14.42
CA LEU A 45 -5.92 5.05 13.90
C LEU A 45 -5.11 5.57 12.72
N LEU A 46 -5.77 5.81 11.59
CA LEU A 46 -5.20 6.49 10.43
C LEU A 46 -5.56 7.96 10.49
N THR A 47 -4.52 8.81 10.50
CA THR A 47 -4.63 10.27 10.47
C THR A 47 -3.73 10.85 9.38
N GLY A 48 -3.88 12.14 9.08
CA GLY A 48 -3.19 12.76 7.95
C GLY A 48 -3.90 12.50 6.63
N GLY A 49 -3.17 12.60 5.54
CA GLY A 49 -3.81 12.88 4.25
C GLY A 49 -4.27 14.35 4.20
N SER A 50 -5.22 14.64 3.31
CA SER A 50 -5.70 16.01 3.12
C SER A 50 -6.24 16.54 4.44
N SER A 51 -6.14 17.86 4.67
CA SER A 51 -6.52 18.49 5.93
C SER A 51 -7.98 18.24 6.37
N ASP A 52 -8.81 17.67 5.50
CA ASP A 52 -10.23 17.33 5.73
C ASP A 52 -10.52 15.83 5.75
N SER A 53 -9.51 14.96 5.66
CA SER A 53 -9.74 13.50 5.65
C SER A 53 -10.17 13.02 7.04
N PRO A 54 -11.34 12.36 7.17
CA PRO A 54 -11.79 11.86 8.46
C PRO A 54 -10.87 10.75 8.97
N ALA A 55 -10.75 10.68 10.29
CA ALA A 55 -9.95 9.65 10.94
C ALA A 55 -10.55 8.27 10.64
N ALA A 56 -9.75 7.38 10.09
CA ALA A 56 -10.14 6.01 9.74
C ALA A 56 -9.45 5.00 10.66
N ILE A 57 -9.92 3.74 10.66
CA ILE A 57 -9.27 2.65 11.40
C ILE A 57 -8.64 1.69 10.41
N LEU A 58 -7.39 1.33 10.68
CA LEU A 58 -6.78 0.13 10.12
C LEU A 58 -7.09 -1.06 11.03
N PRO A 59 -7.89 -2.05 10.58
CA PRO A 59 -8.39 -3.10 11.45
C PRO A 59 -7.28 -3.99 12.02
N ARG A 60 -7.53 -4.54 13.21
CA ARG A 60 -6.76 -5.68 13.73
C ARG A 60 -6.74 -6.80 12.69
N GLY A 61 -5.60 -7.45 12.54
CA GLY A 61 -5.40 -8.53 11.59
C GLY A 61 -4.97 -8.06 10.19
N THR A 62 -4.93 -6.76 9.92
CA THR A 62 -4.36 -6.23 8.68
C THR A 62 -2.89 -6.60 8.57
N SER A 63 -2.47 -7.00 7.36
CA SER A 63 -1.08 -7.33 7.05
C SER A 63 -0.36 -6.08 6.55
N LEU A 64 0.70 -5.70 7.25
CA LEU A 64 1.59 -4.58 6.91
C LEU A 64 2.88 -5.12 6.31
N TYR A 65 3.15 -4.74 5.06
CA TYR A 65 4.38 -5.13 4.36
C TYR A 65 5.42 -4.05 4.59
N LEU A 66 6.56 -4.42 5.17
CA LEU A 66 7.64 -3.48 5.43
C LEU A 66 8.14 -2.85 4.13
N ASP A 67 8.13 -1.52 4.05
CA ASP A 67 8.70 -0.78 2.92
C ASP A 67 10.09 -0.28 3.27
N ARG A 68 10.20 0.55 4.31
CA ARG A 68 11.46 1.17 4.74
C ARG A 68 11.41 1.60 6.20
N ALA A 69 12.52 1.43 6.92
CA ALA A 69 12.75 2.07 8.21
C ALA A 69 13.54 3.37 8.02
N PHE A 70 13.13 4.42 8.73
CA PHE A 70 13.70 5.76 8.66
C PHE A 70 14.60 6.04 9.88
N PRO A 71 15.75 6.74 9.71
CA PRO A 71 16.64 7.06 10.83
C PRO A 71 15.98 7.95 11.89
N GLU A 72 14.90 8.66 11.54
CA GLU A 72 14.05 9.46 12.42
C GLU A 72 13.22 8.62 13.40
N GLY A 73 13.25 7.29 13.30
CA GLY A 73 12.65 6.38 14.28
C GLY A 73 11.25 5.87 13.93
N PHE A 74 10.76 6.12 12.71
CA PHE A 74 9.51 5.55 12.22
C PHE A 74 9.75 4.57 11.07
N VAL A 75 8.74 3.73 10.82
CA VAL A 75 8.79 2.71 9.79
C VAL A 75 7.59 2.89 8.86
N ARG A 76 7.85 2.89 7.56
CA ARG A 76 6.83 2.94 6.52
C ARG A 76 6.45 1.52 6.09
N TYR A 77 5.15 1.33 5.91
CA TYR A 77 4.56 0.07 5.47
C TYR A 77 3.74 0.29 4.21
N LYS A 78 3.66 -0.74 3.37
CA LYS A 78 2.68 -0.87 2.28
C LYS A 78 1.48 -1.66 2.77
N VAL A 79 0.29 -1.23 2.34
CA VAL A 79 -0.97 -1.97 2.48
C VAL A 79 -1.53 -2.18 1.08
N TYR A 80 -1.85 -3.42 0.74
CA TYR A 80 -2.51 -3.74 -0.52
C TYR A 80 -4.01 -3.88 -0.27
N ILE A 81 -4.79 -3.14 -1.05
CA ILE A 81 -6.25 -3.14 -0.96
C ILE A 81 -6.78 -3.51 -2.33
N ASN A 82 -7.54 -4.60 -2.38
CA ASN A 82 -8.28 -4.96 -3.58
C ASN A 82 -9.56 -4.12 -3.61
N VAL A 83 -9.82 -3.46 -4.74
CA VAL A 83 -11.02 -2.66 -4.94
C VAL A 83 -11.89 -3.36 -5.97
N GLU A 84 -13.08 -3.78 -5.54
CA GLU A 84 -14.07 -4.47 -6.38
C GLU A 84 -15.25 -3.52 -6.70
N GLY A 85 -15.83 -3.64 -7.89
CA GLY A 85 -17.04 -2.90 -8.28
C GLY A 85 -16.86 -1.40 -8.53
N THR A 86 -15.67 -0.83 -8.30
CA THR A 86 -15.38 0.59 -8.54
C THR A 86 -14.16 0.74 -9.43
N LYS A 87 -14.29 1.50 -10.52
CA LYS A 87 -13.16 1.87 -11.37
C LYS A 87 -12.53 3.16 -10.82
N LEU A 88 -11.25 3.09 -10.45
CA LEU A 88 -10.50 4.26 -10.00
C LEU A 88 -9.87 4.97 -11.21
N ASP A 89 -9.98 6.29 -11.25
CA ASP A 89 -9.31 7.10 -12.26
C ASP A 89 -7.80 7.04 -12.08
N THR A 90 -7.09 6.67 -13.15
CA THR A 90 -5.63 6.67 -13.14
C THR A 90 -5.12 8.09 -13.36
N ARG A 91 -4.22 8.56 -12.50
CA ARG A 91 -3.53 9.85 -12.64
C ARG A 91 -2.03 9.61 -12.58
N GLU A 92 -1.27 10.34 -13.39
CA GLU A 92 0.18 10.28 -13.33
C GLU A 92 0.67 10.85 -11.98
N ALA A 93 1.62 10.14 -11.37
CA ALA A 93 2.21 10.54 -10.11
C ALA A 93 3.13 11.76 -10.33
N THR A 94 2.61 12.97 -10.19
CA THR A 94 3.44 14.17 -10.03
C THR A 94 3.89 14.30 -8.58
N GLU A 95 5.05 14.92 -8.31
CA GLU A 95 5.61 15.09 -6.96
C GLU A 95 4.62 15.74 -5.97
N LYS A 96 3.67 16.53 -6.48
CA LYS A 96 2.57 17.14 -5.73
C LYS A 96 1.62 16.12 -5.07
N PHE A 97 1.48 14.91 -5.63
CA PHE A 97 0.62 13.84 -5.10
C PHE A 97 1.30 12.93 -4.07
N TRP A 98 2.61 13.07 -3.85
CA TRP A 98 3.36 12.26 -2.86
C TRP A 98 3.34 12.84 -1.44
N LEU A 99 2.74 14.01 -1.26
CA LEU A 99 2.82 14.78 -0.02
C LEU A 99 1.79 14.39 1.03
N ASP A 100 0.89 13.45 0.72
CA ASP A 100 -0.31 13.21 1.53
C ASP A 100 -0.29 11.84 2.22
N GLN A 101 0.71 11.63 3.06
CA GLN A 101 0.92 10.35 3.74
C GLN A 101 -0.02 10.19 4.95
N LEU A 102 -0.64 9.03 5.04
CA LEU A 102 -1.36 8.61 6.25
C LEU A 102 -0.36 8.16 7.32
N THR A 103 -0.63 8.55 8.55
CA THR A 103 0.09 8.12 9.75
C THR A 103 -0.79 7.17 10.55
N ALA A 104 -0.24 6.02 10.92
CA ALA A 104 -0.92 5.02 11.74
C ALA A 104 -0.43 5.10 13.19
N THR A 105 -1.32 5.42 14.13
CA THR A 105 -1.00 5.51 15.56
C THR A 105 -1.87 4.57 16.40
N PRO A 106 -1.42 4.15 17.59
CA PRO A 106 -2.28 3.43 18.53
C PRO A 106 -3.53 4.25 18.86
N LEU A 107 -4.66 3.56 19.05
CA LEU A 107 -5.92 4.21 19.41
C LEU A 107 -5.91 4.55 20.91
N ASP A 108 -6.08 5.83 21.24
CA ASP A 108 -6.31 6.29 22.61
C ASP A 108 -7.81 6.55 22.87
N LYS A 109 -8.14 6.86 24.13
CA LYS A 109 -9.53 7.07 24.58
C LYS A 109 -10.20 8.27 23.90
N GLU A 110 -9.48 9.36 23.72
CA GLU A 110 -10.02 10.60 23.14
C GLU A 110 -10.28 10.41 21.64
N SER A 111 -9.30 9.83 20.94
CA SER A 111 -9.39 9.43 19.55
C SER A 111 -10.54 8.45 19.29
N LEU A 112 -10.74 7.46 20.17
CA LEU A 112 -11.87 6.53 20.09
C LEU A 112 -13.22 7.27 20.22
N HIS A 113 -13.34 8.21 21.17
CA HIS A 113 -14.56 9.00 21.31
C HIS A 113 -14.86 9.84 20.07
N SER A 114 -13.86 10.52 19.50
CA SER A 114 -14.01 11.31 18.28
C SER A 114 -14.38 10.44 17.07
N LEU A 115 -13.82 9.23 16.99
CA LEU A 115 -14.12 8.29 15.93
C LEU A 115 -15.55 7.77 16.04
N LEU A 116 -15.98 7.33 17.23
CA LEU A 116 -17.35 6.86 17.46
C LEU A 116 -18.40 7.94 17.18
N ALA A 117 -18.09 9.21 17.40
CA ALA A 117 -18.98 10.32 17.07
C ALA A 117 -19.17 10.54 15.55
N ARG A 118 -18.27 10.02 14.73
CA ARG A 118 -18.25 10.18 13.27
C ARG A 118 -18.45 8.86 12.50
N PHE A 119 -18.48 7.74 13.22
CA PHE A 119 -18.60 6.40 12.65
C PHE A 119 -20.07 6.07 12.31
N PRO A 120 -20.37 5.36 11.20
CA PRO A 120 -19.46 4.90 10.15
C PRO A 120 -19.26 5.89 8.98
N LEU A 121 -20.13 6.90 8.85
CA LEU A 121 -20.09 7.91 7.79
C LEU A 121 -20.51 9.27 8.37
N GLY A 122 -19.63 10.27 8.30
CA GLY A 122 -20.01 11.66 8.56
C GLY A 122 -20.86 12.24 7.44
N LYS A 123 -21.43 13.42 7.66
CA LYS A 123 -22.19 14.15 6.62
C LYS A 123 -21.37 14.34 5.34
N ASP A 124 -20.08 14.62 5.49
CA ASP A 124 -19.18 14.90 4.38
C ASP A 124 -18.81 13.61 3.64
N ASP A 125 -18.57 12.50 4.36
CA ASP A 125 -18.36 11.17 3.78
C ASP A 125 -19.58 10.70 3.00
N PHE A 126 -20.77 10.90 3.57
CA PHE A 126 -22.01 10.58 2.91
C PHE A 126 -22.21 11.44 1.66
N SER A 127 -21.92 12.75 1.73
CA SER A 127 -22.00 13.65 0.58
C SER A 127 -21.04 13.24 -0.53
N ALA A 128 -19.82 12.81 -0.18
CA ALA A 128 -18.85 12.28 -1.13
C ALA A 128 -19.30 10.96 -1.77
N ALA A 129 -19.90 10.06 -0.99
CA ALA A 129 -20.49 8.82 -1.50
C ALA A 129 -21.63 9.10 -2.48
N LEU A 130 -22.50 10.07 -2.20
CA LEU A 130 -23.55 10.50 -3.13
C LEU A 130 -22.97 11.14 -4.42
N ALA A 131 -21.92 11.95 -4.28
CA ALA A 131 -21.25 12.58 -5.41
C ALA A 131 -20.50 11.58 -6.31
N SER A 132 -20.14 10.41 -5.81
CA SER A 132 -19.46 9.35 -6.57
C SER A 132 -20.31 8.77 -7.71
N GLY A 133 -21.63 9.01 -7.71
CA GLY A 133 -22.55 8.46 -8.69
C GLY A 133 -22.83 6.96 -8.54
N GLN A 134 -22.35 6.34 -7.44
CA GLN A 134 -22.61 4.93 -7.12
C GLN A 134 -24.04 4.66 -6.67
N LEU A 135 -24.77 5.70 -6.22
CA LEU A 135 -26.17 5.63 -5.83
C LEU A 135 -27.01 6.50 -6.76
N THR A 136 -28.09 5.95 -7.31
CA THR A 136 -29.05 6.69 -8.13
C THR A 136 -29.95 7.57 -7.26
N LYS A 137 -30.55 8.62 -7.86
CA LYS A 137 -31.49 9.50 -7.15
C LYS A 137 -32.70 8.74 -6.64
N GLU A 138 -33.13 7.73 -7.37
CA GLU A 138 -34.23 6.84 -7.02
C GLU A 138 -33.88 6.01 -5.78
N GLU A 139 -32.72 5.36 -5.75
CA GLU A 139 -32.25 4.59 -4.59
C GLU A 139 -32.08 5.47 -3.34
N ILE A 140 -31.58 6.70 -3.51
CA ILE A 140 -31.47 7.67 -2.41
C ILE A 140 -32.85 8.05 -1.89
N ARG A 141 -33.81 8.31 -2.77
CA ARG A 141 -35.19 8.65 -2.39
C ARG A 141 -35.87 7.49 -1.67
N ASP A 142 -35.66 6.27 -2.13
CA ASP A 142 -36.26 5.07 -1.55
C ASP A 142 -35.65 4.78 -0.15
N LEU A 143 -34.34 4.98 0.01
CA LEU A 143 -33.67 4.94 1.32
C LEU A 143 -34.22 5.99 2.30
N LEU A 144 -34.41 7.24 1.85
CA LEU A 144 -34.93 8.32 2.69
C LEU A 144 -36.38 8.09 3.11
N ARG A 145 -37.19 7.48 2.24
CA ARG A 145 -38.57 7.06 2.58
C ARG A 145 -38.57 5.97 3.63
N ALA A 146 -37.77 4.92 3.44
CA ALA A 146 -37.65 3.81 4.39
C ALA A 146 -37.12 4.24 5.77
N TYR A 147 -36.37 5.34 5.86
CA TYR A 147 -35.92 5.91 7.14
C TYR A 147 -36.99 6.77 7.84
N SER A 148 -37.96 7.30 7.08
CA SER A 148 -39.02 8.18 7.60
C SER A 148 -40.25 7.40 8.10
N ASP A 149 -40.29 6.09 7.87
CA ASP A 149 -41.26 5.11 8.40
C ASP A 149 -40.76 4.49 9.71
#